data_AF-A0AAU3YWK8-F1
#
_entry.id   AF-A0AAU3YWK8-F1
#
_cell.length_a   1.000
_cell.length_b   1.000
_cell.length_c   1.000
_cell.angle_alpha   90.00
_cell.angle_beta   90.00
_cell.angle_gamma   90.00
#
_symmetry.space_group_name_H-M   'P 1'
#
loop_
_entity.id
_entity.type
_entity.pdbx_description
1 polymer ?
#
loop_
_entity_poly.entity_id
_entity_poly.type
_entity_poly.pdbx_seq_one_letter_code
_entity_poly.pdbx_strand_id
1 'polypeptide(L)'
;MTTDVELLVHDLIARTERAVETVAHLAADTGVTFKIDDVADAVERGLPTGYASPTTGDETRRDVIRRMAQDILSGEMYEDA
;
A
#
# COMPACT_ATOMS: atom_id res chain seq x y z
N MET A 1 -4.95 18.71 -15.99
CA MET A 1 -3.71 18.13 -15.40
C MET A 1 -4.05 17.47 -14.07
N THR A 2 -4.91 16.46 -14.09
CA THR A 2 -5.43 15.77 -12.88
C THR A 2 -5.21 14.25 -12.98
N THR A 3 -5.03 13.75 -14.20
CA THR A 3 -4.93 12.33 -14.55
C THR A 3 -3.65 11.65 -14.04
N ASP A 4 -2.49 12.33 -14.03
CA ASP A 4 -1.22 11.68 -13.64
C ASP A 4 -1.15 11.35 -12.14
N VAL A 5 -1.76 12.21 -11.29
CA VAL A 5 -1.82 11.99 -9.84
C VAL A 5 -2.82 10.88 -9.52
N GLU A 6 -3.99 10.89 -10.17
CA GLU A 6 -4.99 9.81 -10.04
C GLU A 6 -4.40 8.45 -10.47
N LEU A 7 -3.68 8.41 -11.60
CA LEU A 7 -2.99 7.20 -12.05
C LEU A 7 -1.92 6.73 -11.06
N LEU A 8 -1.17 7.64 -10.45
CA LEU A 8 -0.17 7.32 -9.43
C LEU A 8 -0.82 6.76 -8.16
N VAL A 9 -1.94 7.33 -7.73
CA VAL A 9 -2.70 6.84 -6.57
C VAL A 9 -3.25 5.45 -6.85
N HIS A 10 -3.88 5.24 -8.02
CA HIS A 10 -4.41 3.94 -8.41
C HIS A 10 -3.30 2.87 -8.53
N ASP A 11 -2.13 3.22 -9.07
CA ASP A 11 -0.98 2.31 -9.11
C ASP A 11 -0.49 1.96 -7.69
N LEU A 12 -0.40 2.94 -6.79
CA LEU A 12 0.01 2.70 -5.41
C LEU A 12 -0.99 1.82 -4.65
N ILE A 13 -2.29 2.02 -4.88
CA ILE A 13 -3.37 1.18 -4.36
C ILE A 13 -3.19 -0.27 -4.83
N ALA A 14 -3.10 -0.49 -6.16
CA ALA A 14 -2.99 -1.83 -6.73
C ALA A 14 -1.74 -2.57 -6.23
N ARG A 15 -0.63 -1.85 -6.02
CA ARG A 15 0.59 -2.42 -5.43
C ARG A 15 0.40 -2.77 -3.96
N THR A 16 -0.33 -1.95 -3.21
CA THR A 16 -0.63 -2.19 -1.79
C THR A 16 -1.56 -3.39 -1.63
N GLU A 17 -2.61 -3.50 -2.44
CA GLU A 17 -3.49 -4.68 -2.48
C GLU A 17 -2.71 -5.97 -2.73
N ARG A 18 -1.85 -5.99 -3.74
CA ARG A 18 -1.02 -7.16 -4.06
C ARG A 18 -0.04 -7.52 -2.93
N ALA A 19 0.51 -6.51 -2.25
CA ALA A 19 1.38 -6.73 -1.10
C ALA A 19 0.61 -7.32 0.09
N VAL A 20 -0.59 -6.79 0.38
CA VAL A 20 -1.50 -7.33 1.40
C VAL A 20 -1.84 -8.79 1.09
N GLU A 21 -2.23 -9.09 -0.14
CA GLU A 21 -2.55 -10.46 -0.57
C GLU A 21 -1.36 -11.41 -0.42
N THR A 22 -0.16 -10.96 -0.79
CA THR A 22 1.06 -11.77 -0.65
C THR A 22 1.36 -12.07 0.82
N VAL A 23 1.28 -11.06 1.68
CA VAL A 23 1.51 -11.20 3.12
C VAL A 23 0.44 -12.08 3.77
N ALA A 24 -0.81 -11.94 3.36
CA ALA A 24 -1.91 -12.78 3.84
C ALA A 24 -1.72 -14.26 3.47
N HIS A 25 -1.34 -14.55 2.22
CA HIS A 25 -1.00 -15.92 1.82
C HIS A 25 0.17 -16.49 2.62
N LEU A 26 1.25 -15.72 2.79
CA LEU A 26 2.39 -16.16 3.61
C LEU A 26 1.99 -16.41 5.07
N ALA A 27 1.14 -15.57 5.65
CA ALA A 27 0.63 -15.76 7.00
C ALA A 27 -0.17 -17.06 7.13
N ALA A 28 -1.05 -17.33 6.16
CA ALA A 28 -1.86 -18.54 6.11
C ALA A 28 -0.99 -19.80 5.95
N ASP A 29 0.01 -19.76 5.06
CA ASP A 29 0.86 -20.91 4.75
C ASP A 29 1.85 -21.24 5.88
N THR A 30 2.37 -20.21 6.57
CA THR A 30 3.44 -20.37 7.56
C THR A 30 2.96 -20.33 9.02
N GLY A 31 1.75 -19.82 9.27
CA GLY A 31 1.24 -19.54 10.61
C GLY A 31 1.95 -18.37 11.31
N VAL A 32 2.81 -17.63 10.61
CA VAL A 32 3.53 -16.48 11.16
C VAL A 32 2.65 -15.23 11.08
N THR A 33 2.59 -14.49 12.18
CA THR A 33 1.92 -13.18 12.20
C THR A 33 2.80 -12.11 11.55
N PHE A 34 2.20 -11.31 10.68
CA PHE A 34 2.83 -10.15 10.05
C PHE A 34 2.24 -8.85 10.57
N LYS A 35 2.99 -7.75 10.41
CA LYS A 35 2.59 -6.39 10.77
C LYS A 35 2.30 -5.57 9.51
N ILE A 36 1.57 -4.47 9.66
CA ILE A 36 1.35 -3.48 8.59
C ILE A 36 2.68 -2.97 8.00
N ASP A 37 3.71 -2.83 8.83
CA ASP A 37 5.05 -2.43 8.36
C ASP A 37 5.67 -3.45 7.38
N ASP A 38 5.34 -4.73 7.48
CA ASP A 38 5.83 -5.76 6.53
C ASP A 38 5.19 -5.58 5.15
N VAL A 39 3.92 -5.15 5.11
CA VAL A 39 3.23 -4.77 3.87
C VAL A 39 3.87 -3.51 3.29
N ALA A 40 4.10 -2.48 4.11
CA ALA A 40 4.73 -1.24 3.66
C ALA A 40 6.15 -1.49 3.09
N ASP A 41 6.91 -2.39 3.73
CA ASP A 41 8.20 -2.85 3.23
C ASP A 41 8.11 -3.57 1.89
N ALA A 42 7.13 -4.46 1.73
CA ALA A 42 6.92 -5.20 0.49
C ALA A 42 6.57 -4.24 -0.67
N VAL A 43 5.71 -3.24 -0.42
CA VAL A 43 5.36 -2.21 -1.40
C VAL A 43 6.59 -1.40 -1.78
N GLU A 44 7.30 -0.81 -0.80
CA GLU A 44 8.48 0.04 -1.03
C GLU A 44 9.58 -0.70 -1.82
N ARG A 45 9.83 -1.99 -1.53
CA ARG A 45 10.78 -2.82 -2.27
C ARG A 45 10.36 -3.07 -3.72
N GLY A 46 9.06 -3.03 -4.01
CA GLY A 46 8.49 -3.23 -5.34
C GLY A 46 8.36 -1.95 -6.16
N LEU A 47 8.64 -0.78 -5.59
CA LEU A 47 8.55 0.49 -6.32
C LEU A 47 9.73 0.66 -7.29
N PRO A 48 9.47 1.19 -8.50
CA PRO A 48 10.55 1.49 -9.43
C PRO A 48 11.43 2.62 -8.89
N THR A 49 12.70 2.63 -9.30
CA THR A 49 13.60 3.74 -8.99
C THR A 49 13.04 5.06 -9.53
N GLY A 50 13.01 6.10 -8.69
CA GLY A 50 12.45 7.40 -9.07
C GLY A 50 10.92 7.47 -9.00
N TYR A 51 10.25 6.48 -8.40
CA TYR A 51 8.82 6.57 -8.12
C TYR A 51 8.52 7.85 -7.34
N ALA A 52 7.48 8.56 -7.77
CA ALA A 52 7.11 9.84 -7.18
C ALA A 52 6.84 9.68 -5.67
N SER A 53 7.42 10.58 -4.90
CA SER A 53 7.14 10.69 -3.47
C SER A 53 6.21 11.87 -3.23
N PRO A 54 5.36 11.83 -2.20
CA PRO A 54 4.67 13.02 -1.73
C PRO A 54 5.69 14.15 -1.51
N THR A 55 5.49 15.27 -2.18
CA THR A 55 6.39 16.45 -2.11
C THR A 55 5.84 17.54 -1.20
N THR A 56 4.63 17.37 -0.68
CA THR A 56 3.90 18.34 0.14
C THR A 56 3.18 17.66 1.30
N GLY A 57 3.26 18.24 2.50
CA GLY A 57 2.67 17.70 3.73
C GLY A 57 3.69 17.01 4.63
N ASP A 58 3.25 16.65 5.84
CA ASP A 58 4.07 15.94 6.84
C ASP A 58 4.06 14.42 6.64
N GLU A 59 3.17 13.90 5.79
CA GLU A 59 3.05 12.45 5.51
C GLU A 59 4.13 12.00 4.52
N THR A 60 4.83 10.93 4.86
CA THR A 60 5.74 10.26 3.92
C THR A 60 4.97 9.28 3.02
N ARG A 61 5.56 8.87 1.89
CA ARG A 61 5.00 7.78 1.06
C ARG A 61 4.70 6.53 1.88
N ARG A 62 5.58 6.21 2.83
CA ARG A 62 5.42 5.06 3.71
C ARG A 62 4.20 5.20 4.61
N ASP A 63 3.91 6.41 5.11
CA ASP A 63 2.72 6.65 5.93
C ASP A 63 1.44 6.50 5.11
N VAL A 64 1.46 6.96 3.87
CA VAL A 64 0.35 6.74 2.92
C VAL A 64 0.13 5.25 2.66
N ILE A 65 1.19 4.48 2.40
CA ILE A 65 1.10 3.03 2.19
C ILE A 65 0.56 2.32 3.43
N ARG A 66 1.00 2.70 4.64
CA ARG A 66 0.51 2.11 5.89
C ARG A 66 -0.99 2.33 6.06
N ARG A 67 -1.46 3.56 5.82
CA ARG A 67 -2.89 3.87 5.86
C ARG A 67 -3.66 3.04 4.84
N MET A 68 -3.22 3.01 3.58
CA MET A 68 -3.86 2.18 2.54
C MET A 68 -3.91 0.69 2.93
N ALA A 69 -2.82 0.14 3.46
CA ALA A 69 -2.79 -1.25 3.90
C ALA A 69 -3.77 -1.51 5.06
N GLN A 70 -3.91 -0.56 5.98
CA GLN A 70 -4.86 -0.64 7.07
C GLN A 70 -6.31 -0.57 6.56
N ASP A 71 -6.61 0.36 5.66
CA ASP A 71 -7.95 0.54 5.06
C ASP A 71 -8.37 -0.68 4.22
N ILE A 72 -7.42 -1.32 3.52
CA ILE A 72 -7.66 -2.56 2.76
C ILE A 72 -7.97 -3.73 3.70
N LEU A 73 -7.23 -3.85 4.80
CA LEU A 73 -7.39 -4.94 5.76
C LEU A 73 -8.62 -4.77 6.66
N SER A 74 -9.02 -3.53 6.96
CA SER A 74 -10.27 -3.24 7.67
C SER A 74 -11.50 -3.38 6.77
N GLY A 75 -11.31 -3.23 5.45
CA GLY A 75 -12.38 -3.19 4.46
C GLY A 75 -12.93 -1.78 4.21
N GLU A 76 -12.55 -0.79 5.02
CA GLU A 76 -12.97 0.62 4.92
C GLU A 76 -12.68 1.23 3.55
N MET A 77 -11.62 0.75 2.87
CA MET A 77 -11.31 1.18 1.51
C MET A 77 -12.46 0.96 0.51
N TYR A 78 -13.36 0.01 0.77
CA TYR A 78 -14.44 -0.39 -0.12
C TYR A 78 -15.83 -0.01 0.41
N GLU A 79 -15.93 0.58 1.60
CA GLU A 79 -17.23 0.86 2.26
C GLU A 79 -18.01 2.02 1.62
N ASP A 80 -17.37 2.82 0.75
CA ASP A 80 -17.98 3.96 0.02
C ASP A 80 -18.29 3.67 -1.46
N ALA A 81 -18.32 2.40 -1.89
CA ALA A 81 -18.59 1.97 -3.28
C ALA A 81 -20.06 1.60 -3.56
#